data_AF-A0A7W1YC19-F1
#
_entry.id   AF-A0A7W1YC19-F1
#
_cell.length_a   1.000
_cell.length_b   1.000
_cell.length_c   1.000
_cell.angle_alpha   90.00
_cell.angle_beta   90.00
_cell.angle_gamma   90.00
#
_symmetry.space_group_name_H-M   'P 1'
#
loop_
_entity.id
_entity.type
_entity.pdbx_description
1 polymer ?
#
loop_
_entity_poly.entity_id
_entity_poly.type
_entity_poly.pdbx_seq_one_letter_code
_entity_poly.pdbx_strand_id
1 'polypeptide(L)'
;MLDLFPEGTQLWDKLQIFRSAPGAGKSSLLRLFTPSVLITLHAFRRSEDLKELYQRMSEMGVVDEDGPRLLGIFHSCARNYATLEELEFDSARKERLLFGLLNARVTLATLRSALALYKLDYPSDLARITLGSRPIQEPASVFTPGSTGVELNRWATELEGQVCDAIDSFGSADVKGLPGNETFSSLGLLQKESLLVDGKPAAQHLLLLLDDVHHLTHRQRSRVLKVVTDLRTGVGVWLAERFEALAPDEMLATGTAEGRDYESEILLERYWRDHPRKFETLMMNVADRRASAAINVEVSSLDSCLQTSLDGGEWVERYEKTIPVIKDRILNVIAGRYLFDAWVGKQERAIGTARDRALNWRTLEILVHREIRREQAAFDFPLSESAFEERSDSQLRAAAELFLAQEFSLPYYFGTRKLASLASWNIEQFMRLAGDEFEEVVSSYIVQRAATLDAARQDALLHAASTSFRSEIPRRARNGERVQKLLDSIGQYCRQRTYEPTASYDPGVTGIAISMRDRESLQDRDFLQRNPEYMTLAEVLAAAIANNLLEPRLDYKVKGSTWMVLNLNRLLCVNFDLPLHYGGFKEQHLRDLYLWMTTGYKHKAALV
;
A
#
# COMPACT_ATOMS: atom_id res chain seq x y z
N MET A 1 4.57 11.59 4.40
CA MET A 1 3.14 11.49 4.06
C MET A 1 2.63 12.77 3.42
N LEU A 2 2.89 13.96 3.97
CA LEU A 2 2.45 15.22 3.35
C LEU A 2 3.05 15.47 1.95
N ASP A 3 4.24 14.93 1.65
CA ASP A 3 4.81 14.98 0.31
C ASP A 3 3.98 14.26 -0.78
N LEU A 4 2.89 13.58 -0.43
CA LEU A 4 1.91 13.01 -1.36
C LEU A 4 1.13 14.09 -2.14
N PHE A 5 1.04 15.30 -1.58
CA PHE A 5 0.27 16.37 -2.17
C PHE A 5 1.09 17.11 -3.25
N PRO A 6 0.53 17.37 -4.44
CA PRO A 6 1.22 18.11 -5.50
C PRO A 6 1.53 19.55 -5.07
N GLU A 7 2.74 20.02 -5.36
CA GLU A 7 3.17 21.39 -5.07
C GLU A 7 2.34 22.40 -5.88
N GLY A 8 1.86 23.47 -5.24
CA GLY A 8 1.24 24.61 -5.92
C GLY A 8 -0.22 24.47 -6.35
N THR A 9 -0.98 23.48 -5.85
CA THR A 9 -2.37 23.25 -6.29
C THR A 9 -3.41 23.64 -5.23
N GLN A 10 -4.57 24.14 -5.67
CA GLN A 10 -5.78 24.42 -4.87
C GLN A 10 -6.36 23.11 -4.26
N LEU A 11 -5.69 22.55 -3.24
CA LEU A 11 -6.10 21.33 -2.54
C LEU A 11 -7.44 21.49 -1.79
N TRP A 12 -7.74 22.72 -1.39
CA TRP A 12 -8.81 23.06 -0.45
C TRP A 12 -10.16 23.34 -1.11
N ASP A 13 -10.22 23.43 -2.44
CA ASP A 13 -11.43 23.81 -3.19
C ASP A 13 -11.80 22.76 -4.26
N LYS A 14 -11.20 21.57 -4.21
CA LYS A 14 -11.36 20.51 -5.21
C LYS A 14 -11.62 19.13 -4.56
N LEU A 15 -12.21 18.25 -5.35
CA LEU A 15 -12.33 16.83 -5.04
C LEU A 15 -10.96 16.15 -5.17
N GLN A 16 -10.50 15.43 -4.14
CA GLN A 16 -9.33 14.55 -4.16
C GLN A 16 -9.73 13.12 -3.77
N ILE A 17 -9.23 12.12 -4.47
CA ILE A 17 -9.53 10.71 -4.22
C ILE A 17 -8.24 9.97 -3.84
N PHE A 18 -8.13 9.51 -2.60
CA PHE A 18 -7.03 8.72 -2.10
C PHE A 18 -7.39 7.24 -2.19
N ARG A 19 -6.66 6.48 -3.00
CA ARG A 19 -6.83 5.03 -3.11
C ARG A 19 -5.57 4.29 -2.70
N SER A 20 -5.79 3.15 -2.07
CA SER A 20 -4.76 2.18 -1.72
C SER A 20 -5.38 0.90 -1.18
N ALA A 21 -4.58 -0.15 -1.04
CA ALA A 21 -4.95 -1.34 -0.30
C ALA A 21 -5.28 -1.02 1.18
N PRO A 22 -5.91 -1.96 1.91
CA PRO A 22 -6.08 -1.84 3.36
C PRO A 22 -4.72 -1.62 4.05
N GLY A 23 -4.64 -0.76 5.08
CA GLY A 23 -3.42 -0.59 5.88
C GLY A 23 -2.38 0.43 5.39
N ALA A 24 -2.63 1.15 4.30
CA ALA A 24 -1.69 2.15 3.76
C ALA A 24 -1.64 3.50 4.53
N GLY A 25 -2.46 3.68 5.58
CA GLY A 25 -2.44 4.88 6.42
C GLY A 25 -3.30 6.06 5.96
N LYS A 26 -4.25 5.86 5.03
CA LYS A 26 -5.18 6.91 4.55
C LYS A 26 -5.93 7.61 5.70
N SER A 27 -6.56 6.85 6.59
CA SER A 27 -7.30 7.41 7.73
C SER A 27 -6.41 8.28 8.63
N SER A 28 -5.16 7.87 8.85
CA SER A 28 -4.18 8.67 9.59
C SER A 28 -3.82 9.96 8.86
N LEU A 29 -3.64 9.92 7.54
CA LEU A 29 -3.41 11.11 6.71
C LEU A 29 -4.57 12.10 6.82
N LEU A 30 -5.82 11.62 6.66
CA LEU A 30 -7.01 12.46 6.76
C LEU A 30 -7.12 13.08 8.16
N ARG A 31 -6.89 12.29 9.22
CA ARG A 31 -6.98 12.77 10.61
C ARG A 31 -5.99 13.89 10.94
N LEU A 32 -4.86 14.01 10.24
CA LEU A 32 -3.91 15.11 10.43
C LEU A 32 -4.55 16.50 10.26
N PHE A 33 -5.61 16.58 9.45
CA PHE A 33 -6.30 17.84 9.13
C PHE A 33 -7.51 18.11 10.02
N THR A 34 -7.72 17.31 11.07
CA THR A 34 -8.83 17.49 12.01
C THR A 34 -8.49 18.52 13.10
N PRO A 35 -9.49 19.28 13.62
CA PRO A 35 -9.27 20.33 14.62
C PRO A 35 -8.43 19.89 15.83
N SER A 36 -8.71 18.72 16.40
CA SER A 36 -7.99 18.22 17.57
C SER A 36 -6.50 18.01 17.31
N VAL A 37 -6.15 17.49 16.14
CA VAL A 37 -4.74 17.27 15.76
C VAL A 37 -4.07 18.59 15.45
N LEU A 38 -4.72 19.50 14.73
CA LEU A 38 -4.17 20.82 14.41
C LEU A 38 -3.94 21.68 15.65
N ILE A 39 -4.87 21.65 16.62
CA ILE A 39 -4.71 22.34 17.91
C ILE A 39 -3.52 21.77 18.67
N THR A 40 -3.39 20.44 18.71
CA THR A 40 -2.26 19.77 19.38
C THR A 40 -0.94 20.14 18.70
N LEU A 41 -0.89 20.09 17.37
CA LEU A 41 0.29 20.48 16.60
C LEU A 41 0.69 21.94 16.87
N HIS A 42 -0.27 22.86 16.93
CA HIS A 42 -0.02 24.26 17.26
C HIS A 42 0.47 24.45 18.70
N ALA A 43 -0.12 23.74 19.67
CA ALA A 43 0.27 23.80 21.08
C ALA A 43 1.72 23.33 21.30
N PHE A 44 2.12 22.28 20.57
CA PHE A 44 3.46 21.68 20.64
C PHE A 44 4.38 22.11 19.49
N ARG A 45 4.09 23.22 18.79
CA ARG A 45 4.85 23.68 17.60
C ARG A 45 6.33 23.96 17.85
N ARG A 46 6.72 24.19 19.10
CA ARG A 46 8.12 24.41 19.52
C ARG A 46 8.86 23.12 19.90
N SER A 47 8.16 21.98 19.95
CA SER A 47 8.78 20.68 20.17
C SER A 47 9.66 20.31 18.97
N GLU A 48 10.87 19.83 19.22
CA GLU A 48 11.79 19.40 18.15
C GLU A 48 11.16 18.31 17.27
N ASP A 49 10.42 17.38 17.87
CA ASP A 49 9.77 16.25 17.17
C ASP A 49 8.67 16.65 16.17
N LEU A 50 8.07 17.82 16.38
CA LEU A 50 6.91 18.31 15.61
C LEU A 50 7.24 19.53 14.76
N LYS A 51 8.44 20.10 14.90
CA LYS A 51 8.85 21.31 14.21
C LYS A 51 8.75 21.18 12.69
N GLU A 52 9.24 20.08 12.12
CA GLU A 52 9.18 19.81 10.68
C GLU A 52 7.73 19.67 10.19
N LEU A 53 6.90 18.93 10.95
CA LEU A 53 5.49 18.75 10.62
C LEU A 53 4.73 20.09 10.68
N TYR A 54 4.97 20.90 11.71
CA TYR A 54 4.37 22.22 11.83
C TYR A 54 4.79 23.13 10.67
N GLN A 55 6.08 23.16 10.33
CA GLN A 55 6.58 23.96 9.22
C GLN A 55 5.89 23.59 7.91
N ARG A 56 5.80 22.29 7.59
CA ARG A 56 5.08 21.81 6.38
C ARG A 56 3.60 22.17 6.40
N MET A 57 2.91 21.99 7.52
CA MET A 57 1.50 22.37 7.65
C MET A 57 1.30 23.88 7.51
N SER A 58 2.28 24.67 7.96
CA SER A 58 2.25 26.13 7.84
C SER A 58 2.50 26.59 6.41
N GLU A 59 3.46 25.97 5.70
CA GLU A 59 3.69 26.18 4.26
C GLU A 59 2.43 25.88 3.42
N MET A 60 1.63 24.90 3.85
CA MET A 60 0.34 24.54 3.23
C MET A 60 -0.82 25.48 3.59
N GLY A 61 -0.61 26.45 4.50
CA GLY A 61 -1.65 27.39 4.97
C GLY A 61 -2.68 26.77 5.91
N VAL A 62 -2.37 25.62 6.52
CA VAL A 62 -3.29 24.88 7.40
C VAL A 62 -3.23 25.39 8.84
N VAL A 63 -2.08 25.91 9.26
CA VAL A 63 -1.80 26.45 10.59
C VAL A 63 -0.84 27.62 10.49
N ASP A 64 -0.97 28.59 11.40
CA ASP A 64 0.03 29.65 11.57
C ASP A 64 0.25 30.00 13.05
N GLU A 65 0.91 31.11 13.33
CA GLU A 65 1.21 31.53 14.70
C GLU A 65 -0.04 31.77 15.56
N ASP A 66 -1.15 32.22 14.96
CA ASP A 66 -2.40 32.48 15.69
C ASP A 66 -3.18 31.19 15.97
N GLY A 67 -2.97 30.15 15.16
CA GLY A 67 -3.61 28.85 15.35
C GLY A 67 -3.92 28.14 14.03
N PRO A 68 -4.76 27.08 14.11
CA PRO A 68 -5.28 26.42 12.92
C PRO A 68 -6.09 27.38 12.03
N ARG A 69 -5.87 27.31 10.72
CA ARG A 69 -6.59 28.08 9.69
C ARG A 69 -7.56 27.22 8.86
N LEU A 70 -7.50 25.89 9.04
CA LEU A 70 -8.35 24.90 8.39
C LEU A 70 -9.35 24.30 9.39
N LEU A 71 -10.61 24.18 8.97
CA LEU A 71 -11.63 23.35 9.61
C LEU A 71 -11.79 22.04 8.82
N GLY A 72 -11.19 20.96 9.32
CA GLY A 72 -11.40 19.61 8.76
C GLY A 72 -12.61 18.90 9.39
N ILE A 73 -13.55 18.48 8.55
CA ILE A 73 -14.74 17.72 8.95
C ILE A 73 -14.51 16.26 8.59
N PHE A 74 -14.20 15.44 9.58
CA PHE A 74 -13.98 14.00 9.39
C PHE A 74 -15.29 13.23 9.50
N HIS A 75 -15.60 12.45 8.47
CA HIS A 75 -16.78 11.61 8.41
C HIS A 75 -16.43 10.22 7.84
N SER A 76 -16.74 9.16 8.59
CA SER A 76 -16.54 7.77 8.13
C SER A 76 -17.83 7.20 7.54
N CYS A 77 -17.71 6.64 6.33
CA CYS A 77 -18.76 5.94 5.60
C CYS A 77 -18.98 4.49 6.07
N ALA A 78 -18.29 4.02 7.12
CA ALA A 78 -18.47 2.67 7.66
C ALA A 78 -19.80 2.46 8.43
N ARG A 79 -20.55 3.54 8.71
CA ARG A 79 -21.72 3.52 9.61
C ARG A 79 -23.02 3.09 8.93
N ASN A 80 -23.13 1.82 8.55
CA ASN A 80 -24.38 1.20 8.08
C ASN A 80 -25.06 1.91 6.88
N TYR A 81 -24.31 2.57 6.00
CA TYR A 81 -24.92 3.13 4.78
C TYR A 81 -25.33 2.02 3.81
N ALA A 82 -24.56 0.93 3.74
CA ALA A 82 -24.84 -0.17 2.82
C ALA A 82 -26.20 -0.85 3.06
N THR A 83 -26.68 -0.88 4.31
CA THR A 83 -27.98 -1.49 4.65
C THR A 83 -29.16 -0.79 3.98
N LEU A 84 -29.01 0.50 3.60
CA LEU A 84 -30.02 1.22 2.83
C LEU A 84 -30.30 0.57 1.46
N GLU A 85 -29.31 -0.12 0.89
CA GLU A 85 -29.48 -0.80 -0.40
C GLU A 85 -30.31 -2.10 -0.25
N GLU A 86 -30.37 -2.66 0.95
CA GLU A 86 -31.13 -3.88 1.27
C GLU A 86 -32.62 -3.62 1.48
N LEU A 87 -33.02 -2.37 1.66
CA LEU A 87 -34.42 -1.98 1.84
C LEU A 87 -35.26 -2.29 0.58
N GLU A 88 -36.52 -2.67 0.76
CA GLU A 88 -37.48 -2.89 -0.34
C GLU A 88 -38.05 -1.59 -0.91
N PHE A 89 -37.18 -0.60 -1.14
CA PHE A 89 -37.54 0.68 -1.76
C PHE A 89 -37.07 0.76 -3.20
N ASP A 90 -37.77 1.59 -3.98
CA ASP A 90 -37.28 1.93 -5.30
C ASP A 90 -35.95 2.68 -5.25
N SER A 91 -35.32 2.71 -6.40
CA SER A 91 -34.00 3.24 -6.62
C SER A 91 -33.86 4.72 -6.17
N ALA A 92 -34.88 5.54 -6.40
CA ALA A 92 -34.84 6.97 -6.07
C ALA A 92 -35.02 7.20 -4.57
N ARG A 93 -35.87 6.39 -3.92
CA ARG A 93 -36.08 6.44 -2.46
C ARG A 93 -34.83 6.05 -1.69
N LYS A 94 -34.11 5.02 -2.13
CA LYS A 94 -32.82 4.62 -1.54
C LYS A 94 -31.79 5.75 -1.60
N GLU A 95 -31.71 6.43 -2.75
CA GLU A 95 -30.84 7.60 -2.92
C GLU A 95 -31.25 8.75 -1.99
N ARG A 96 -32.55 8.99 -1.84
CA ARG A 96 -33.08 10.02 -0.92
C ARG A 96 -32.70 9.76 0.53
N LEU A 97 -32.81 8.51 0.99
CA LEU A 97 -32.38 8.10 2.33
C LEU A 97 -30.86 8.22 2.51
N LEU A 98 -30.08 7.79 1.51
CA LEU A 98 -28.62 7.90 1.52
C LEU A 98 -28.17 9.34 1.75
N PHE A 99 -28.68 10.26 0.92
CA PHE A 99 -28.31 11.66 1.03
C PHE A 99 -28.92 12.33 2.25
N GLY A 100 -30.12 11.94 2.69
CA GLY A 100 -30.67 12.37 3.97
C GLY A 100 -29.73 12.05 5.14
N LEU A 101 -29.26 10.81 5.21
CA LEU A 101 -28.35 10.35 6.26
C LEU A 101 -26.96 11.01 6.17
N LEU A 102 -26.41 11.16 4.96
CA LEU A 102 -25.15 11.86 4.74
C LEU A 102 -25.25 13.33 5.16
N ASN A 103 -26.30 14.04 4.73
CA ASN A 103 -26.50 15.44 5.09
C ASN A 103 -26.63 15.62 6.61
N ALA A 104 -27.43 14.79 7.27
CA ALA A 104 -27.58 14.83 8.71
C ALA A 104 -26.24 14.62 9.43
N ARG A 105 -25.53 13.53 9.13
CA ARG A 105 -24.29 13.18 9.83
C ARG A 105 -23.13 14.13 9.52
N VAL A 106 -23.04 14.65 8.30
CA VAL A 106 -22.05 15.67 7.94
C VAL A 106 -22.36 16.99 8.64
N THR A 107 -23.61 17.43 8.70
CA THR A 107 -23.99 18.62 9.48
C THR A 107 -23.62 18.47 10.96
N LEU A 108 -23.94 17.33 11.58
CA LEU A 108 -23.55 17.06 12.98
C LEU A 108 -22.03 17.06 13.17
N ALA A 109 -21.28 16.46 12.24
CA ALA A 109 -19.82 16.46 12.27
C ALA A 109 -19.24 17.87 12.12
N THR A 110 -19.80 18.69 11.23
CA THR A 110 -19.42 20.09 11.03
C THR A 110 -19.57 20.90 12.31
N LEU A 111 -20.71 20.79 12.99
CA LEU A 111 -20.97 21.51 14.25
C LEU A 111 -19.96 21.11 15.35
N ARG A 112 -19.71 19.80 15.49
CA ARG A 112 -18.73 19.28 16.47
C ARG A 112 -17.31 19.74 16.15
N SER A 113 -16.88 19.64 14.89
CA SER A 113 -15.56 20.10 14.46
C SER A 113 -15.40 21.61 14.66
N ALA A 114 -16.42 22.41 14.38
CA ALA A 114 -16.37 23.86 14.57
C ALA A 114 -16.23 24.23 16.05
N LEU A 115 -17.02 23.66 16.95
CA LEU A 115 -16.85 23.90 18.39
C LEU A 115 -15.48 23.43 18.90
N ALA A 116 -15.03 22.24 18.46
CA ALA A 116 -13.72 21.72 18.84
C ALA A 116 -12.56 22.64 18.42
N LEU A 117 -12.63 23.24 17.22
CA LEU A 117 -11.63 24.18 16.72
C LEU A 117 -11.49 25.41 17.63
N TYR A 118 -12.60 25.89 18.18
CA TYR A 118 -12.66 27.04 19.08
C TYR A 118 -12.55 26.65 20.57
N LYS A 119 -12.28 25.37 20.88
CA LYS A 119 -12.22 24.82 22.25
C LYS A 119 -13.51 25.10 23.05
N LEU A 120 -14.65 24.93 22.38
CA LEU A 120 -15.99 25.09 22.93
C LEU A 120 -16.66 23.73 23.17
N ASP A 121 -17.64 23.70 24.06
CA ASP A 121 -18.28 22.47 24.51
C ASP A 121 -19.52 22.13 23.68
N TYR A 122 -19.57 20.90 23.15
CA TYR A 122 -20.76 20.37 22.47
C TYR A 122 -21.62 19.58 23.48
N PRO A 123 -22.95 19.77 23.54
CA PRO A 123 -23.77 20.66 22.69
C PRO A 123 -24.04 22.06 23.28
N SER A 124 -23.48 22.43 24.43
CA SER A 124 -23.83 23.65 25.16
C SER A 124 -23.57 24.94 24.39
N ASP A 125 -22.50 24.99 23.59
CA ASP A 125 -22.07 26.20 22.87
C ASP A 125 -22.64 26.30 21.44
N LEU A 126 -23.58 25.45 21.04
CA LEU A 126 -24.15 25.45 19.69
C LEU A 126 -24.79 26.78 19.27
N ALA A 127 -25.29 27.56 20.22
CA ALA A 127 -25.88 28.87 19.96
C ALA A 127 -24.86 29.91 19.44
N ARG A 128 -23.56 29.66 19.65
CA ARG A 128 -22.47 30.52 19.17
C ARG A 128 -22.16 30.33 17.68
N ILE A 129 -22.66 29.25 17.09
CA ILE A 129 -22.57 28.99 15.65
C ILE A 129 -23.77 29.61 14.96
N THR A 130 -23.52 30.35 13.87
CA THR A 130 -24.57 30.90 13.01
C THR A 130 -24.23 30.74 11.54
N LEU A 131 -25.25 30.72 10.68
CA LEU A 131 -25.06 30.75 9.23
C LEU A 131 -24.90 32.18 8.71
N GLY A 132 -23.89 32.38 7.87
CA GLY A 132 -23.60 33.66 7.23
C GLY A 132 -24.64 34.06 6.16
N SER A 133 -24.49 35.27 5.63
CA SER A 133 -25.41 35.89 4.67
C SER A 133 -25.33 35.32 3.25
N ARG A 134 -24.43 34.37 3.00
CA ARG A 134 -24.23 33.80 1.67
C ARG A 134 -25.36 32.79 1.40
N PRO A 135 -26.10 32.92 0.29
CA PRO A 135 -27.16 31.96 -0.01
C PRO A 135 -26.55 30.59 -0.20
N ILE A 136 -27.01 29.61 0.58
CA ILE A 136 -26.81 28.19 0.25
C ILE A 136 -27.48 28.02 -1.11
N GLN A 137 -26.70 27.77 -2.17
CA GLN A 137 -27.18 27.68 -3.56
C GLN A 137 -27.97 26.38 -3.81
N GLU A 138 -28.95 26.07 -2.97
CA GLU A 138 -29.96 25.06 -3.27
C GLU A 138 -31.36 25.65 -3.09
N PRO A 139 -32.27 25.45 -4.05
CA PRO A 139 -33.63 26.01 -4.06
C PRO A 139 -34.55 25.46 -2.95
N ALA A 140 -34.03 24.65 -2.03
CA ALA A 140 -34.75 24.01 -0.94
C ALA A 140 -33.98 24.02 0.40
N SER A 141 -33.09 25.01 0.65
CA SER A 141 -32.39 25.06 1.94
C SER A 141 -33.36 25.29 3.09
N VAL A 142 -33.50 24.30 3.97
CA VAL A 142 -34.27 24.40 5.23
C VAL A 142 -33.75 25.56 6.10
N PHE A 143 -32.49 25.94 5.90
CA PHE A 143 -31.82 26.97 6.66
C PHE A 143 -31.78 28.30 5.94
N THR A 144 -31.92 29.37 6.72
CA THR A 144 -31.79 30.75 6.28
C THR A 144 -30.54 31.39 6.89
N PRO A 145 -30.01 32.47 6.29
CA PRO A 145 -29.01 33.30 6.96
C PRO A 145 -29.41 33.63 8.40
N GLY A 146 -28.49 33.49 9.34
CA GLY A 146 -28.73 33.68 10.77
C GLY A 146 -29.25 32.45 11.52
N SER A 147 -29.59 31.34 10.84
CA SER A 147 -29.93 30.09 11.53
C SER A 147 -28.81 29.66 12.47
N THR A 148 -29.18 29.20 13.67
CA THR A 148 -28.22 28.89 14.74
C THR A 148 -27.76 27.44 14.70
N GLY A 149 -26.59 27.15 15.26
CA GLY A 149 -26.10 25.76 15.41
C GLY A 149 -27.06 24.86 16.18
N VAL A 150 -27.91 25.42 17.06
CA VAL A 150 -28.97 24.68 17.76
C VAL A 150 -30.04 24.20 16.78
N GLU A 151 -30.47 25.06 15.85
CA GLU A 151 -31.44 24.71 14.81
C GLU A 151 -30.88 23.67 13.84
N LEU A 152 -29.62 23.85 13.41
CA LEU A 152 -28.93 22.89 12.55
C LEU A 152 -28.78 21.52 13.24
N ASN A 153 -28.40 21.51 14.52
CA ASN A 153 -28.28 20.27 15.29
C ASN A 153 -29.62 19.56 15.43
N ARG A 154 -30.68 20.31 15.76
CA ARG A 154 -32.04 19.77 15.87
C ARG A 154 -32.48 19.14 14.56
N TRP A 155 -32.40 19.88 13.46
CA TRP A 155 -32.75 19.37 12.14
C TRP A 155 -31.97 18.10 11.78
N ALA A 156 -30.66 18.11 12.00
CA ALA A 156 -29.82 16.98 11.62
C ALA A 156 -30.09 15.74 12.49
N THR A 157 -30.33 15.94 13.80
CA THR A 157 -30.68 14.84 14.72
C THR A 157 -32.06 14.26 14.38
N GLU A 158 -33.04 15.12 14.10
CA GLU A 158 -34.38 14.70 13.67
C GLU A 158 -34.34 13.95 12.34
N LEU A 159 -33.56 14.45 11.36
CA LEU A 159 -33.41 13.80 10.06
C LEU A 159 -32.70 12.44 10.17
N GLU A 160 -31.62 12.35 10.95
CA GLU A 160 -30.95 11.07 11.22
C GLU A 160 -31.91 10.08 11.89
N GLY A 161 -32.66 10.53 12.91
CA GLY A 161 -33.68 9.72 13.57
C GLY A 161 -34.75 9.21 12.61
N GLN A 162 -35.33 10.08 11.79
CA GLN A 162 -36.34 9.71 10.80
C GLN A 162 -35.82 8.71 9.76
N VAL A 163 -34.56 8.86 9.30
CA VAL A 163 -33.96 7.90 8.38
C VAL A 163 -33.72 6.55 9.07
N CYS A 164 -33.27 6.54 10.33
CA CYS A 164 -33.13 5.31 11.11
C CYS A 164 -34.48 4.61 11.33
N ASP A 165 -35.53 5.36 11.68
CA ASP A 165 -36.90 4.83 11.82
C ASP A 165 -37.41 4.27 10.48
N ALA A 166 -37.04 4.87 9.35
CA ALA A 166 -37.36 4.37 8.01
C ALA A 166 -36.61 3.06 7.66
N ILE A 167 -35.42 2.85 8.23
CA ILE A 167 -34.67 1.57 8.10
C ILE A 167 -35.34 0.48 8.95
N ASP A 168 -35.80 0.83 10.15
CA ASP A 168 -36.37 -0.13 11.10
C ASP A 168 -37.86 -0.47 10.81
N SER A 169 -38.56 0.39 10.07
CA SER A 169 -39.94 0.16 9.64
C SER A 169 -39.99 -0.75 8.41
N PHE A 170 -39.88 -2.06 8.64
CA PHE A 170 -40.04 -3.11 7.63
C PHE A 170 -41.37 -2.98 6.85
N GLY A 171 -41.36 -2.30 5.70
CA GLY A 171 -42.37 -2.40 4.64
C GLY A 171 -43.63 -1.52 4.74
N SER A 172 -43.80 -0.69 5.77
CA SER A 172 -45.04 0.13 5.94
C SER A 172 -44.81 1.64 5.99
N ALA A 173 -43.66 2.14 5.54
CA ALA A 173 -43.41 3.58 5.47
C ALA A 173 -44.31 4.24 4.40
N ASP A 174 -45.14 5.19 4.82
CA ASP A 174 -46.16 5.83 4.01
C ASP A 174 -45.54 6.54 2.78
N VAL A 175 -46.14 6.31 1.61
CA VAL A 175 -45.55 6.49 0.26
C VAL A 175 -45.26 7.96 -0.11
N LYS A 176 -45.73 8.93 0.68
CA LYS A 176 -45.64 10.37 0.38
C LYS A 176 -44.70 11.18 1.28
N GLY A 177 -44.05 10.56 2.27
CA GLY A 177 -43.35 11.29 3.34
C GLY A 177 -41.92 10.83 3.66
N LEU A 178 -41.21 10.13 2.76
CA LEU A 178 -39.86 9.65 3.05
C LEU A 178 -38.90 10.82 3.39
N PRO A 179 -38.19 10.76 4.53
CA PRO A 179 -37.23 11.78 4.93
C PRO A 179 -36.02 11.81 3.97
N GLY A 180 -35.30 12.93 3.96
CA GLY A 180 -34.06 13.07 3.21
C GLY A 180 -34.14 13.98 1.98
N ASN A 181 -33.02 14.04 1.26
CA ASN A 181 -32.76 14.98 0.19
C ASN A 181 -32.33 14.22 -1.06
N GLU A 182 -32.48 14.82 -2.24
CA GLU A 182 -32.02 14.22 -3.50
C GLU A 182 -30.53 14.49 -3.80
N THR A 183 -29.92 15.39 -3.02
CA THR A 183 -28.56 15.91 -3.21
C THR A 183 -27.78 16.01 -1.90
N PHE A 184 -26.48 16.28 -2.01
CA PHE A 184 -25.57 16.48 -0.88
C PHE A 184 -25.55 17.94 -0.41
N SER A 185 -26.72 18.43 0.00
CA SER A 185 -26.98 19.84 0.36
C SER A 185 -26.09 20.38 1.50
N SER A 186 -25.65 19.53 2.43
CA SER A 186 -24.79 19.93 3.55
C SER A 186 -23.43 20.46 3.10
N LEU A 187 -23.00 20.20 1.86
CA LEU A 187 -21.80 20.80 1.29
C LEU A 187 -21.89 22.33 1.21
N GLY A 188 -23.10 22.91 1.14
CA GLY A 188 -23.30 24.35 1.20
C GLY A 188 -22.83 24.99 2.52
N LEU A 189 -22.88 24.23 3.62
CA LEU A 189 -22.35 24.66 4.94
C LEU A 189 -20.82 24.80 4.94
N LEU A 190 -20.16 24.10 4.02
CA LEU A 190 -18.71 24.02 3.93
C LEU A 190 -18.13 25.05 2.94
N GLN A 191 -18.96 25.90 2.35
CA GLN A 191 -18.48 27.02 1.55
C GLN A 191 -17.86 28.10 2.45
N LYS A 192 -16.91 28.83 1.88
CA LYS A 192 -16.26 29.95 2.57
C LYS A 192 -17.29 30.98 3.04
N GLU A 193 -17.18 31.38 4.30
CA GLU A 193 -18.05 32.35 5.00
C GLU A 193 -19.49 31.87 5.26
N SER A 194 -19.83 30.62 4.94
CA SER A 194 -21.16 30.06 5.26
C SER A 194 -21.34 29.77 6.75
N LEU A 195 -20.28 29.32 7.43
CA LEU A 195 -20.31 28.99 8.86
C LEU A 195 -19.57 30.04 9.67
N LEU A 196 -20.26 30.64 10.65
CA LEU A 196 -19.70 31.64 11.55
C LEU A 196 -19.69 31.11 13.00
N VAL A 197 -18.64 31.44 13.75
CA VAL A 197 -18.55 31.24 15.20
C VAL A 197 -18.32 32.61 15.83
N ASP A 198 -19.21 33.03 16.73
CA ASP A 198 -19.24 34.38 17.31
C ASP A 198 -19.21 35.49 16.25
N GLY A 199 -19.91 35.28 15.14
CA GLY A 199 -19.99 36.22 14.02
C GLY A 199 -18.74 36.31 13.13
N LYS A 200 -17.71 35.49 13.36
CA LYS A 200 -16.51 35.40 12.52
C LYS A 200 -16.51 34.11 11.70
N PRO A 201 -15.98 34.08 10.46
CA PRO A 201 -15.82 32.85 9.71
C PRO A 201 -15.10 31.78 10.53
N ALA A 202 -15.64 30.55 10.53
CA ALA A 202 -15.13 29.46 11.36
C ALA A 202 -13.67 29.08 11.05
N ALA A 203 -13.25 29.24 9.79
CA ALA A 203 -11.88 29.01 9.33
C ALA A 203 -11.66 29.68 7.97
N GLN A 204 -10.40 29.78 7.55
CA GLN A 204 -10.04 30.27 6.22
C GLN A 204 -10.36 29.22 5.13
N HIS A 205 -10.13 27.95 5.47
CA HIS A 205 -10.40 26.80 4.62
C HIS A 205 -11.34 25.82 5.35
N LEU A 206 -12.27 25.21 4.61
CA LEU A 206 -13.16 24.16 5.10
C LEU A 206 -12.97 22.94 4.22
N LEU A 207 -12.84 21.77 4.83
CA LEU A 207 -12.51 20.53 4.12
C LEU A 207 -13.35 19.37 4.64
N LEU A 208 -14.11 18.73 3.77
CA LEU A 208 -14.78 17.47 4.08
C LEU A 208 -13.83 16.30 3.84
N LEU A 209 -13.57 15.52 4.87
CA LEU A 209 -12.74 14.32 4.85
C LEU A 209 -13.67 13.09 4.97
N LEU A 210 -13.99 12.48 3.84
CA LEU A 210 -14.80 11.27 3.76
C LEU A 210 -13.89 10.05 3.77
N ASP A 211 -13.89 9.33 4.89
CA ASP A 211 -13.13 8.09 5.06
C ASP A 211 -14.00 6.87 4.85
N ASP A 212 -13.39 5.71 4.68
CA ASP A 212 -14.08 4.42 4.59
C ASP A 212 -15.13 4.33 3.48
N VAL A 213 -14.94 5.07 2.38
CA VAL A 213 -15.90 5.15 1.27
C VAL A 213 -16.16 3.78 0.61
N HIS A 214 -15.23 2.85 0.77
CA HIS A 214 -15.34 1.45 0.35
C HIS A 214 -16.45 0.65 1.05
N HIS A 215 -16.97 1.14 2.18
CA HIS A 215 -18.13 0.55 2.85
C HIS A 215 -19.47 0.95 2.21
N LEU A 216 -19.48 1.93 1.31
CA LEU A 216 -20.65 2.22 0.47
C LEU A 216 -20.82 1.14 -0.59
N THR A 217 -22.06 0.85 -1.00
CA THR A 217 -22.27 -0.01 -2.18
C THR A 217 -21.73 0.68 -3.44
N HIS A 218 -21.43 -0.10 -4.49
CA HIS A 218 -20.95 0.45 -5.76
C HIS A 218 -21.87 1.58 -6.27
N ARG A 219 -23.19 1.35 -6.21
CA ARG A 219 -24.20 2.33 -6.61
C ARG A 219 -24.15 3.60 -5.76
N GLN A 220 -24.14 3.47 -4.44
CA GLN A 220 -24.07 4.61 -3.52
C GLN A 220 -22.80 5.43 -3.77
N ARG A 221 -21.66 4.76 -3.88
CA ARG A 221 -20.36 5.39 -4.16
C ARG A 221 -20.37 6.16 -5.47
N SER A 222 -20.81 5.53 -6.57
CA SER A 222 -20.93 6.19 -7.88
C SER A 222 -21.84 7.41 -7.81
N ARG A 223 -22.92 7.34 -7.02
CA ARG A 223 -23.85 8.45 -6.86
C ARG A 223 -23.26 9.61 -6.05
N VAL A 224 -22.57 9.32 -4.94
CA VAL A 224 -21.86 10.32 -4.13
C VAL A 224 -20.77 11.01 -4.96
N LEU A 225 -19.94 10.24 -5.66
CA LEU A 225 -18.90 10.78 -6.55
C LEU A 225 -19.49 11.69 -7.61
N LYS A 226 -20.55 11.25 -8.30
CA LYS A 226 -21.24 12.04 -9.32
C LYS A 226 -21.75 13.36 -8.74
N VAL A 227 -22.46 13.32 -7.61
CA VAL A 227 -23.01 14.53 -6.98
C VAL A 227 -21.92 15.49 -6.54
N VAL A 228 -20.83 15.01 -5.93
CA VAL A 228 -19.71 15.85 -5.50
C VAL A 228 -19.00 16.49 -6.70
N THR A 229 -18.82 15.75 -7.80
CA THR A 229 -18.22 16.28 -9.04
C THR A 229 -19.12 17.30 -9.74
N ASP A 230 -20.43 17.01 -9.83
CA ASP A 230 -21.41 17.85 -10.55
C ASP A 230 -21.68 19.17 -9.82
N LEU A 231 -21.67 19.17 -8.48
CA LEU A 231 -22.04 20.33 -7.66
C LEU A 231 -21.11 21.54 -7.80
N ARG A 232 -19.84 21.35 -8.26
CA ARG A 232 -18.84 22.41 -8.47
C ARG A 232 -18.83 23.50 -7.39
N THR A 233 -19.01 23.11 -6.12
CA THR A 233 -19.29 24.03 -4.99
C THR A 233 -18.09 24.87 -4.57
N GLY A 234 -16.90 24.62 -5.12
CA GLY A 234 -15.64 25.19 -4.63
C GLY A 234 -15.30 24.72 -3.21
N VAL A 235 -15.88 23.60 -2.77
CA VAL A 235 -15.62 22.99 -1.45
C VAL A 235 -14.58 21.89 -1.62
N GLY A 236 -13.56 21.89 -0.76
CA GLY A 236 -12.61 20.80 -0.66
C GLY A 236 -13.31 19.54 -0.15
N VAL A 237 -13.25 18.47 -0.94
CA VAL A 237 -13.75 17.14 -0.54
C VAL A 237 -12.66 16.12 -0.80
N TRP A 238 -12.22 15.43 0.25
CA TRP A 238 -11.23 14.37 0.15
C TRP A 238 -11.90 13.04 0.46
N LEU A 239 -11.87 12.11 -0.49
CA LEU A 239 -12.44 10.77 -0.39
C LEU A 239 -11.30 9.76 -0.21
N ALA A 240 -11.34 8.95 0.84
CA ALA A 240 -10.45 7.82 1.01
C ALA A 240 -11.19 6.50 0.77
N GLU A 241 -10.72 5.73 -0.21
CA GLU A 241 -11.28 4.41 -0.52
C GLU A 241 -10.21 3.33 -0.65
N ARG A 242 -10.65 2.08 -0.50
CA ARG A 242 -9.79 0.91 -0.67
C ARG A 242 -9.99 0.31 -2.07
N PHE A 243 -8.95 -0.30 -2.59
CA PHE A 243 -9.00 -1.02 -3.87
C PHE A 243 -10.10 -2.10 -3.91
N GLU A 244 -10.43 -2.74 -2.78
CA GLU A 244 -11.50 -3.74 -2.69
C GLU A 244 -12.90 -3.24 -3.06
N ALA A 245 -13.13 -1.92 -3.09
CA ALA A 245 -14.39 -1.32 -3.53
C ALA A 245 -14.53 -1.20 -5.05
N LEU A 246 -13.42 -1.32 -5.78
CA LEU A 246 -13.39 -1.16 -7.22
C LEU A 246 -13.83 -2.45 -7.91
N ALA A 247 -14.58 -2.30 -9.00
CA ALA A 247 -14.94 -3.44 -9.84
C ALA A 247 -13.69 -4.02 -10.54
N PRO A 248 -13.70 -5.29 -11.00
CA PRO A 248 -12.51 -5.90 -11.61
C PRO A 248 -11.94 -5.10 -12.79
N ASP A 249 -12.80 -4.52 -13.63
CA ASP A 249 -12.42 -3.64 -14.74
C ASP A 249 -11.77 -2.33 -14.25
N GLU A 250 -12.31 -1.70 -13.20
CA GLU A 250 -11.72 -0.52 -12.53
C GLU A 250 -10.37 -0.85 -11.87
N MET A 251 -10.26 -2.01 -11.22
CA MET A 251 -9.03 -2.49 -10.59
C MET A 251 -7.93 -2.72 -11.61
N LEU A 252 -8.26 -3.39 -12.72
CA LEU A 252 -7.32 -3.57 -13.81
C LEU A 252 -7.00 -2.23 -14.48
N ALA A 253 -7.93 -1.27 -14.49
CA ALA A 253 -7.77 0.09 -15.02
C ALA A 253 -6.88 1.00 -14.15
N THR A 254 -6.63 0.63 -12.90
CA THR A 254 -5.96 1.49 -11.92
C THR A 254 -4.53 1.82 -12.38
N GLY A 255 -4.25 3.10 -12.63
CA GLY A 255 -2.97 3.59 -13.15
C GLY A 255 -2.99 4.10 -14.59
N THR A 256 -4.08 3.92 -15.35
CA THR A 256 -4.26 4.49 -16.71
C THR A 256 -5.01 5.84 -16.74
N ALA A 257 -5.49 6.32 -15.59
CA ALA A 257 -6.31 7.55 -15.50
C ALA A 257 -5.45 8.83 -15.45
N GLU A 258 -4.50 8.98 -16.37
CA GLU A 258 -3.98 10.32 -16.68
C GLU A 258 -4.86 10.94 -17.77
N GLY A 259 -5.74 11.85 -17.36
CA GLY A 259 -6.14 12.96 -18.21
C GLY A 259 -7.52 12.96 -18.87
N ARG A 260 -8.57 12.32 -18.34
CA ARG A 260 -9.92 12.56 -18.90
C ARG A 260 -11.06 12.97 -17.96
N ASP A 261 -11.05 12.64 -16.67
CA ASP A 261 -12.05 13.19 -15.70
C ASP A 261 -11.56 13.29 -14.24
N TYR A 262 -10.38 12.73 -13.90
CA TYR A 262 -9.85 12.64 -12.53
C TYR A 262 -8.38 13.06 -12.46
N GLU A 263 -8.05 14.34 -12.67
CA GLU A 263 -6.72 14.90 -12.36
C GLU A 263 -6.38 14.90 -10.84
N SER A 264 -7.19 14.20 -10.01
CA SER A 264 -7.20 14.29 -8.56
C SER A 264 -7.18 12.93 -7.84
N GLU A 265 -6.77 11.86 -8.53
CA GLU A 265 -6.56 10.54 -7.92
C GLU A 265 -5.12 10.40 -7.39
N ILE A 266 -4.99 10.11 -6.10
CA ILE A 266 -3.71 9.87 -5.41
C ILE A 266 -3.64 8.38 -5.04
N LEU A 267 -2.79 7.64 -5.75
CA LEU A 267 -2.47 6.24 -5.46
C LEU A 267 -1.25 6.16 -4.54
N LEU A 268 -1.44 5.78 -3.27
CA LEU A 268 -0.36 5.81 -2.28
C LEU A 268 0.79 4.85 -2.65
N GLU A 269 0.48 3.64 -3.10
CA GLU A 269 1.49 2.64 -3.48
C GLU A 269 2.33 3.12 -4.68
N ARG A 270 1.72 3.80 -5.65
CA ARG A 270 2.44 4.37 -6.80
C ARG A 270 3.43 5.43 -6.31
N TYR A 271 2.97 6.33 -5.45
CA TYR A 271 3.84 7.38 -4.90
C TYR A 271 5.04 6.80 -4.15
N TRP A 272 4.81 5.83 -3.26
CA TRP A 272 5.88 5.23 -2.46
C TRP A 272 6.85 4.42 -3.30
N ARG A 273 6.36 3.73 -4.32
CA ARG A 273 7.21 3.02 -5.28
C ARG A 273 8.13 3.96 -6.05
N ASP A 274 7.63 5.13 -6.44
CA ASP A 274 8.43 6.15 -7.13
C ASP A 274 9.42 6.85 -6.16
N HIS A 275 9.16 6.78 -4.85
CA HIS A 275 9.97 7.39 -3.78
C HIS A 275 10.35 6.40 -2.66
N PRO A 276 11.05 5.29 -2.97
CA PRO A 276 11.25 4.18 -2.04
C PRO A 276 12.04 4.58 -0.79
N ARG A 277 13.03 5.47 -0.93
CA ARG A 277 13.81 6.00 0.20
C ARG A 277 12.96 6.80 1.18
N LYS A 278 12.00 7.59 0.68
CA LYS A 278 11.08 8.36 1.55
C LYS A 278 10.16 7.43 2.33
N PHE A 279 9.71 6.33 1.70
CA PHE A 279 8.91 5.33 2.38
C PHE A 279 9.72 4.65 3.51
N GLU A 280 10.96 4.24 3.23
CA GLU A 280 11.86 3.66 4.24
C GLU A 280 12.08 4.60 5.43
N THR A 281 12.40 5.87 5.18
CA THR A 281 12.56 6.88 6.25
C THR A 281 11.29 7.05 7.07
N LEU A 282 10.11 7.09 6.42
CA LEU A 282 8.83 7.16 7.13
C LEU A 282 8.64 5.94 8.04
N MET A 283 8.92 4.74 7.54
CA MET A 283 8.74 3.50 8.32
C MET A 283 9.65 3.48 9.54
N MET A 284 10.93 3.85 9.38
CA MET A 284 11.87 3.93 10.50
C MET A 284 11.46 4.97 11.54
N ASN A 285 11.03 6.16 11.12
CA ASN A 285 10.53 7.18 12.04
C ASN A 285 9.29 6.72 12.83
N VAL A 286 8.41 5.93 12.21
CA VAL A 286 7.24 5.37 12.91
C VAL A 286 7.67 4.27 13.88
N ALA A 287 8.61 3.40 13.50
CA ALA A 287 9.16 2.37 14.38
C ALA A 287 9.86 2.99 15.60
N ASP A 288 10.75 3.96 15.40
CA ASP A 288 11.54 4.59 16.45
C ASP A 288 10.66 5.34 17.45
N ARG A 289 9.62 6.04 16.98
CA ARG A 289 8.62 6.67 17.86
C ARG A 289 7.87 5.65 18.70
N ARG A 290 7.57 4.48 18.15
CA ARG A 290 6.89 3.39 18.89
C ARG A 290 7.84 2.73 19.89
N ALA A 291 9.10 2.52 19.51
CA ALA A 291 10.13 1.99 20.40
C ALA A 291 10.38 2.94 21.59
N SER A 292 10.51 4.24 21.33
CA SER A 292 10.75 5.27 22.35
C SER A 292 9.58 5.42 23.35
N ALA A 293 8.37 5.04 22.95
CA ALA A 293 7.20 5.03 23.83
C ALA A 293 7.13 3.79 24.75
N ALA A 294 8.00 2.79 24.55
CA ALA A 294 8.03 1.60 25.39
C ALA A 294 8.63 1.91 26.77
N ILE A 295 7.86 1.64 27.82
CA ILE A 295 8.18 2.04 29.21
C ILE A 295 9.33 1.22 29.81
N ASN A 296 9.58 0.01 29.32
CA ASN A 296 10.39 -1.00 30.02
C ASN A 296 11.78 -1.26 29.42
N VAL A 297 12.12 -0.64 28.28
CA VAL A 297 13.44 -0.81 27.65
C VAL A 297 13.88 0.53 27.08
N GLU A 298 15.11 0.97 27.40
CA GLU A 298 15.73 2.15 26.80
C GLU A 298 16.16 1.86 25.35
N VAL A 299 15.18 1.65 24.47
CA VAL A 299 15.40 1.50 23.02
C VAL A 299 14.87 2.75 22.33
N SER A 300 15.79 3.60 21.88
CA SER A 300 15.46 4.79 21.12
C SER A 300 15.35 4.55 19.61
N SER A 301 15.89 3.43 19.10
CA SER A 301 15.84 3.09 17.67
C SER A 301 15.70 1.60 17.43
N LEU A 302 14.89 1.21 16.44
CA LEU A 302 14.77 -0.19 16.02
C LEU A 302 16.05 -0.69 15.35
N ASP A 303 16.75 0.16 14.59
CA ASP A 303 17.95 -0.24 13.83
C ASP A 303 19.08 -0.74 14.74
N SER A 304 19.25 -0.12 15.92
CA SER A 304 20.25 -0.56 16.90
C SER A 304 19.92 -1.91 17.56
N CYS A 305 18.66 -2.34 17.47
CA CYS A 305 18.20 -3.61 18.01
C CYS A 305 18.28 -4.77 17.02
N LEU A 306 18.65 -4.53 15.76
CA LEU A 306 18.69 -5.58 14.74
C LEU A 306 20.10 -5.77 14.21
N GLN A 307 20.56 -7.02 14.16
CA GLN A 307 21.82 -7.36 13.48
C GLN A 307 21.69 -7.06 11.97
N THR A 308 22.67 -6.37 11.40
CA THR A 308 22.64 -5.92 9.99
C THR A 308 23.70 -6.57 9.09
N SER A 309 24.61 -7.40 9.64
CA SER A 309 25.61 -8.13 8.86
C SER A 309 25.89 -9.55 9.38
N LEU A 310 26.40 -10.41 8.50
CA LEU A 310 26.78 -11.80 8.79
C LEU A 310 28.30 -11.97 8.87
N ASP A 311 28.99 -11.04 9.54
CA ASP A 311 30.45 -11.04 9.65
C ASP A 311 30.94 -11.54 11.04
N GLY A 312 30.01 -11.89 11.93
CA GLY A 312 30.31 -12.47 13.24
C GLY A 312 30.95 -13.85 13.16
N GLY A 313 31.67 -14.25 14.22
CA GLY A 313 32.49 -15.47 14.23
C GLY A 313 31.75 -16.76 13.86
N GLU A 314 30.49 -16.92 14.28
CA GLU A 314 29.65 -18.06 13.88
C GLU A 314 29.47 -18.14 12.36
N TRP A 315 29.19 -17.00 11.72
CA TRP A 315 28.95 -16.92 10.28
C TRP A 315 30.22 -17.14 9.48
N VAL A 316 31.36 -16.66 9.99
CA VAL A 316 32.68 -16.93 9.41
C VAL A 316 32.91 -18.43 9.26
N GLU A 317 32.69 -19.21 10.32
CA GLU A 317 32.87 -20.66 10.26
C GLU A 317 31.95 -21.33 9.24
N ARG A 318 30.68 -20.89 9.16
CA ARG A 318 29.74 -21.40 8.16
C ARG A 318 30.23 -21.10 6.74
N TYR A 319 30.61 -19.86 6.44
CA TYR A 319 31.10 -19.47 5.12
C TYR A 319 32.38 -20.22 4.73
N GLU A 320 33.35 -20.39 5.64
CA GLU A 320 34.57 -21.17 5.38
C GLU A 320 34.26 -22.61 4.99
N LYS A 321 33.23 -23.23 5.58
CA LYS A 321 32.78 -24.58 5.20
C LYS A 321 32.11 -24.63 3.82
N THR A 322 31.49 -23.54 3.36
CA THR A 322 30.83 -23.48 2.04
C THR A 322 31.80 -23.37 0.87
N ILE A 323 32.91 -22.65 1.06
CA ILE A 323 33.90 -22.36 0.01
C ILE A 323 34.43 -23.63 -0.70
N PRO A 324 34.93 -24.66 0.02
CA PRO A 324 35.46 -25.86 -0.64
C PRO A 324 34.39 -26.60 -1.44
N VAL A 325 33.14 -26.64 -0.96
CA VAL A 325 32.03 -27.31 -1.67
C VAL A 325 31.76 -26.68 -3.03
N ILE A 326 31.69 -25.35 -3.09
CA ILE A 326 31.45 -24.60 -4.34
C ILE A 326 32.67 -24.73 -5.26
N LYS A 327 33.87 -24.59 -4.69
CA LYS A 327 35.13 -24.72 -5.44
C LYS A 327 35.22 -26.09 -6.13
N ASP A 328 35.00 -27.17 -5.40
CA ASP A 328 35.06 -28.53 -5.93
C ASP A 328 34.02 -28.74 -7.04
N ARG A 329 32.81 -28.19 -6.89
CA ARG A 329 31.77 -28.25 -7.92
C ARG A 329 32.17 -27.50 -9.19
N ILE A 330 32.73 -26.30 -9.07
CA ILE A 330 33.24 -25.53 -10.23
C ILE A 330 34.33 -26.33 -10.93
N LEU A 331 35.35 -26.81 -10.18
CA LEU A 331 36.47 -27.56 -10.74
C LEU A 331 36.02 -28.82 -11.48
N ASN A 332 35.00 -29.52 -10.96
CA ASN A 332 34.40 -30.67 -11.63
C ASN A 332 33.68 -30.28 -12.94
N VAL A 333 32.95 -29.16 -12.95
CA VAL A 333 32.22 -28.68 -14.14
C VAL A 333 33.16 -28.21 -15.26
N ILE A 334 34.28 -27.57 -14.89
CA ILE A 334 35.27 -27.06 -15.85
C ILE A 334 36.39 -28.06 -16.17
N ALA A 335 36.33 -29.29 -15.66
CA ALA A 335 37.40 -30.27 -15.83
C ALA A 335 37.79 -30.44 -17.31
N GLY A 336 39.07 -30.20 -17.62
CA GLY A 336 39.61 -30.24 -18.98
C GLY A 336 39.39 -28.97 -19.82
N ARG A 337 38.82 -27.90 -19.26
CA ARG A 337 38.63 -26.60 -19.94
C ARG A 337 39.58 -25.53 -19.39
N TYR A 338 40.61 -25.19 -20.17
CA TYR A 338 41.57 -24.12 -19.83
C TYR A 338 40.98 -22.70 -19.87
N LEU A 339 39.73 -22.57 -20.36
CA LEU A 339 39.05 -21.28 -20.55
C LEU A 339 38.95 -20.46 -19.25
N PHE A 340 38.77 -21.14 -18.12
CA PHE A 340 38.43 -20.53 -16.82
C PHE A 340 39.63 -20.40 -15.86
N ASP A 341 40.84 -20.81 -16.27
CA ASP A 341 42.02 -20.90 -15.39
C ASP A 341 42.34 -19.55 -14.72
N ALA A 342 42.30 -18.46 -15.48
CA ALA A 342 42.56 -17.12 -14.95
C ALA A 342 41.49 -16.66 -13.95
N TRP A 343 40.23 -17.03 -14.17
CA TRP A 343 39.13 -16.71 -13.24
C TRP A 343 39.27 -17.49 -11.92
N VAL A 344 39.59 -18.78 -12.00
CA VAL A 344 39.85 -19.62 -10.81
C VAL A 344 41.06 -19.09 -10.04
N GLY A 345 42.19 -18.86 -10.72
CA GLY A 345 43.41 -18.35 -10.09
C GLY A 345 43.25 -16.97 -9.46
N LYS A 346 42.35 -16.13 -9.99
CA LYS A 346 41.96 -14.87 -9.34
C LYS A 346 41.22 -15.11 -8.03
N GLN A 347 40.23 -16.02 -8.01
CA GLN A 347 39.47 -16.31 -6.79
C GLN A 347 40.31 -16.95 -5.69
N GLU A 348 41.31 -17.75 -6.05
CA GLU A 348 42.26 -18.33 -5.08
C GLU A 348 43.16 -17.28 -4.42
N ARG A 349 43.49 -16.21 -5.14
CA ARG A 349 44.30 -15.09 -4.63
C ARG A 349 43.47 -14.01 -3.93
N ALA A 350 42.15 -14.07 -4.02
CA ALA A 350 41.27 -13.02 -3.49
C ALA A 350 41.35 -12.97 -1.95
N ILE A 351 41.62 -11.76 -1.44
CA ILE A 351 41.65 -11.46 0.00
C ILE A 351 40.34 -10.75 0.35
N GLY A 352 39.71 -11.14 1.45
CA GLY A 352 38.45 -10.56 1.92
C GLY A 352 37.89 -11.35 3.10
N THR A 353 36.70 -10.97 3.55
CA THR A 353 35.99 -11.73 4.60
C THR A 353 35.61 -13.13 4.08
N ALA A 354 35.33 -14.08 4.99
CA ALA A 354 34.82 -15.40 4.60
C ALA A 354 33.58 -15.31 3.70
N ARG A 355 32.69 -14.36 4.02
CA ARG A 355 31.51 -14.03 3.24
C ARG A 355 31.86 -13.55 1.83
N ASP A 356 32.76 -12.58 1.69
CA ASP A 356 33.15 -12.05 0.37
C ASP A 356 33.75 -13.14 -0.51
N ARG A 357 34.59 -14.01 0.07
CA ARG A 357 35.19 -15.14 -0.65
C ARG A 357 34.12 -16.12 -1.12
N ALA A 358 33.19 -16.53 -0.25
CA ALA A 358 32.09 -17.41 -0.63
C ALA A 358 31.21 -16.80 -1.73
N LEU A 359 30.89 -15.50 -1.64
CA LEU A 359 30.13 -14.77 -2.66
C LEU A 359 30.84 -14.72 -4.00
N ASN A 360 32.15 -14.45 -4.02
CA ASN A 360 32.90 -14.41 -5.27
C ASN A 360 33.01 -15.80 -5.91
N TRP A 361 33.19 -16.87 -5.12
CA TRP A 361 33.14 -18.25 -5.63
C TRP A 361 31.78 -18.59 -6.22
N ARG A 362 30.67 -18.21 -5.55
CA ARG A 362 29.32 -18.41 -6.10
C ARG A 362 29.07 -17.60 -7.37
N THR A 363 29.58 -16.37 -7.41
CA THR A 363 29.50 -15.52 -8.61
C THR A 363 30.23 -16.17 -9.79
N LEU A 364 31.41 -16.73 -9.54
CA LEU A 364 32.18 -17.49 -10.53
C LEU A 364 31.39 -18.69 -11.05
N GLU A 365 30.76 -19.47 -10.18
CA GLU A 365 29.93 -20.61 -10.57
C GLU A 365 28.82 -20.22 -11.56
N ILE A 366 28.10 -19.13 -11.28
CA ILE A 366 27.03 -18.67 -12.17
C ILE A 366 27.61 -18.26 -13.54
N LEU A 367 28.74 -17.55 -13.55
CA LEU A 367 29.42 -17.14 -14.78
C LEU A 367 29.92 -18.33 -15.60
N VAL A 368 30.45 -19.37 -14.95
CA VAL A 368 30.85 -20.62 -15.60
C VAL A 368 29.64 -21.26 -16.28
N HIS A 369 28.52 -21.40 -15.59
CA HIS A 369 27.30 -21.95 -16.20
C HIS A 369 26.78 -21.09 -17.37
N ARG A 370 26.86 -19.75 -17.26
CA ARG A 370 26.49 -18.83 -18.36
C ARG A 370 27.38 -19.03 -19.58
N GLU A 371 28.68 -19.21 -19.39
CA GLU A 371 29.64 -19.34 -20.48
C GLU A 371 29.56 -20.72 -21.16
N ILE A 372 29.44 -21.80 -20.38
CA ILE A 372 29.26 -23.16 -20.92
C ILE A 372 28.00 -23.23 -21.81
N ARG A 373 26.94 -22.50 -21.44
CA ARG A 373 25.71 -22.41 -22.26
C ARG A 373 25.92 -21.60 -23.55
N ARG A 374 26.87 -20.67 -23.58
CA ARG A 374 27.23 -19.85 -24.76
C ARG A 374 28.25 -20.53 -25.68
N GLU A 375 29.17 -21.32 -25.13
CA GLU A 375 30.25 -22.04 -25.81
C GLU A 375 29.80 -23.05 -26.87
N GLN A 376 28.51 -23.37 -26.98
CA GLN A 376 28.00 -24.14 -28.12
C GLN A 376 28.23 -23.45 -29.49
N ALA A 377 28.87 -22.25 -29.54
CA ALA A 377 29.10 -21.47 -30.75
C ALA A 377 30.48 -20.76 -30.94
N ALA A 378 31.54 -20.95 -30.13
CA ALA A 378 32.81 -20.18 -30.29
C ALA A 378 34.12 -20.91 -29.92
N PHE A 379 35.27 -20.37 -30.37
CA PHE A 379 36.65 -20.88 -30.15
C PHE A 379 37.17 -20.67 -28.71
N ASP A 380 37.95 -21.63 -28.20
CA ASP A 380 38.53 -21.66 -26.84
C ASP A 380 39.74 -20.71 -26.64
N PHE A 381 39.49 -19.43 -26.36
CA PHE A 381 40.53 -18.49 -25.90
C PHE A 381 40.34 -18.17 -24.41
N PRO A 382 41.38 -18.31 -23.55
CA PRO A 382 41.27 -18.06 -22.11
C PRO A 382 40.64 -16.70 -21.78
N LEU A 383 39.67 -16.70 -20.86
CA LEU A 383 39.00 -15.46 -20.42
C LEU A 383 39.90 -14.67 -19.49
N SER A 384 40.02 -13.36 -19.69
CA SER A 384 40.84 -12.50 -18.85
C SER A 384 40.21 -12.27 -17.47
N GLU A 385 41.05 -11.91 -16.49
CA GLU A 385 40.58 -11.49 -15.16
C GLU A 385 39.70 -10.23 -15.18
N SER A 386 39.92 -9.34 -16.15
CA SER A 386 39.11 -8.13 -16.35
C SER A 386 37.69 -8.48 -16.81
N ALA A 387 37.55 -9.50 -17.67
CA ALA A 387 36.24 -9.97 -18.12
C ALA A 387 35.39 -10.52 -16.97
N PHE A 388 36.02 -11.09 -15.93
CA PHE A 388 35.30 -11.50 -14.72
C PHE A 388 34.73 -10.29 -13.97
N GLU A 389 35.51 -9.22 -13.79
CA GLU A 389 35.08 -8.00 -13.09
C GLU A 389 33.93 -7.31 -13.82
N GLU A 390 34.06 -7.12 -15.13
CA GLU A 390 33.02 -6.49 -15.97
C GLU A 390 31.70 -7.26 -15.91
N ARG A 391 31.75 -8.58 -15.75
CA ARG A 391 30.58 -9.47 -15.69
C ARG A 391 30.06 -9.71 -14.27
N SER A 392 30.77 -9.24 -13.24
CA SER A 392 30.42 -9.41 -11.82
C SER A 392 29.74 -8.17 -11.25
N ASP A 393 28.62 -7.78 -11.84
CA ASP A 393 27.84 -6.63 -11.39
C ASP A 393 27.13 -6.88 -10.04
N SER A 394 26.48 -5.82 -9.53
CA SER A 394 25.78 -5.88 -8.24
C SER A 394 24.55 -6.78 -8.24
N GLN A 395 23.89 -6.97 -9.40
CA GLN A 395 22.70 -7.81 -9.51
C GLN A 395 23.08 -9.30 -9.47
N LEU A 396 24.15 -9.66 -10.19
CA LEU A 396 24.70 -11.01 -10.16
C LEU A 396 25.21 -11.37 -8.76
N ARG A 397 25.88 -10.44 -8.08
CA ARG A 397 26.30 -10.65 -6.68
C ARG A 397 25.12 -10.85 -5.74
N ALA A 398 24.03 -10.11 -5.93
CA ALA A 398 22.80 -10.32 -5.15
C ALA A 398 22.14 -11.68 -5.45
N ALA A 399 22.20 -12.17 -6.70
CA ALA A 399 21.78 -13.54 -7.03
C ALA A 399 22.65 -14.59 -6.33
N ALA A 400 23.98 -14.40 -6.34
CA ALA A 400 24.93 -15.27 -5.69
C ALA A 400 24.70 -15.34 -4.17
N GLU A 401 24.43 -14.20 -3.53
CA GLU A 401 24.06 -14.14 -2.11
C GLU A 401 22.80 -14.96 -1.82
N LEU A 402 21.76 -14.81 -2.64
CA LEU A 402 20.53 -15.58 -2.50
C LEU A 402 20.76 -17.09 -2.67
N PHE A 403 21.59 -17.49 -3.65
CA PHE A 403 21.91 -18.91 -3.89
C PHE A 403 22.67 -19.51 -2.72
N LEU A 404 23.64 -18.79 -2.15
CA LEU A 404 24.34 -19.21 -0.94
C LEU A 404 23.38 -19.36 0.24
N ALA A 405 22.51 -18.37 0.44
CA ALA A 405 21.59 -18.39 1.56
C ALA A 405 20.65 -19.60 1.50
N GLN A 406 20.09 -19.89 0.33
CA GLN A 406 19.20 -21.02 0.14
C GLN A 406 19.92 -22.36 0.24
N GLU A 407 21.08 -22.52 -0.40
CA GLU A 407 21.79 -23.80 -0.44
C GLU A 407 22.36 -24.18 0.94
N PHE A 408 22.85 -23.19 1.70
CA PHE A 408 23.54 -23.43 2.98
C PHE A 408 22.73 -22.97 4.21
N SER A 409 21.44 -22.67 4.04
CA SER A 409 20.54 -22.23 5.12
C SER A 409 21.13 -21.07 5.92
N LEU A 410 21.66 -20.06 5.20
CA LEU A 410 22.14 -18.82 5.81
C LEU A 410 20.97 -17.81 5.87
N PRO A 411 20.89 -16.98 6.93
CA PRO A 411 19.87 -15.96 7.02
C PRO A 411 19.94 -15.04 5.80
N TYR A 412 18.79 -14.75 5.20
CA TYR A 412 18.70 -13.83 4.08
C TYR A 412 17.81 -12.65 4.42
N TYR A 413 16.62 -12.89 4.97
CA TYR A 413 15.66 -11.85 5.31
C TYR A 413 15.98 -11.30 6.71
N PHE A 414 16.85 -10.30 6.80
CA PHE A 414 17.16 -9.62 8.06
C PHE A 414 17.59 -8.18 7.81
N GLY A 415 17.51 -7.36 8.86
CA GLY A 415 17.85 -5.95 8.88
C GLY A 415 16.71 -5.04 8.41
N THR A 416 16.79 -3.79 8.86
CA THR A 416 15.79 -2.74 8.64
C THR A 416 15.43 -2.49 7.17
N ARG A 417 16.41 -2.55 6.26
CA ARG A 417 16.18 -2.40 4.81
C ARG A 417 15.30 -3.50 4.23
N LYS A 418 15.57 -4.76 4.59
CA LYS A 418 14.76 -5.89 4.11
C LYS A 418 13.39 -5.86 4.77
N LEU A 419 13.30 -5.52 6.06
CA LEU A 419 12.05 -5.29 6.77
C LEU A 419 11.15 -4.24 6.07
N ALA A 420 11.72 -3.08 5.72
CA ALA A 420 11.01 -2.04 4.97
C ALA A 420 10.58 -2.51 3.57
N SER A 421 11.42 -3.29 2.88
CA SER A 421 11.09 -3.86 1.57
C SER A 421 9.92 -4.86 1.68
N LEU A 422 9.93 -5.71 2.71
CA LEU A 422 8.90 -6.70 2.98
C LEU A 422 7.52 -6.08 3.19
N ALA A 423 7.45 -4.83 3.66
CA ALA A 423 6.20 -4.10 3.83
C ALA A 423 5.41 -3.86 2.54
N SER A 424 6.04 -3.94 1.36
CA SER A 424 5.37 -3.77 0.05
C SER A 424 4.47 -2.52 0.01
N TRP A 425 5.05 -1.37 0.39
CA TRP A 425 4.39 -0.05 0.44
C TRP A 425 3.20 0.05 1.40
N ASN A 426 3.06 -0.91 2.33
CA ASN A 426 1.97 -0.99 3.28
C ASN A 426 2.46 -0.73 4.72
N ILE A 427 1.94 0.34 5.32
CA ILE A 427 2.38 0.80 6.64
C ILE A 427 1.97 -0.19 7.73
N GLU A 428 0.73 -0.69 7.70
CA GLU A 428 0.25 -1.68 8.67
C GLU A 428 1.05 -2.99 8.62
N GLN A 429 1.39 -3.46 7.40
CA GLN A 429 2.25 -4.62 7.22
C GLN A 429 3.62 -4.41 7.84
N PHE A 430 4.25 -3.24 7.63
CA PHE A 430 5.51 -2.89 8.30
C PHE A 430 5.36 -2.91 9.82
N MET A 431 4.33 -2.26 10.35
CA MET A 431 4.11 -2.17 11.80
C MET A 431 3.90 -3.52 12.47
N ARG A 432 3.29 -4.48 11.76
CA ARG A 432 3.16 -5.86 12.24
C ARG A 432 4.52 -6.55 12.29
N LEU A 433 5.28 -6.53 11.19
CA LEU A 433 6.58 -7.19 11.11
C LEU A 433 7.59 -6.61 12.11
N ALA A 434 7.69 -5.28 12.16
CA ALA A 434 8.55 -4.59 13.12
C ALA A 434 8.09 -4.81 14.59
N GLY A 435 6.78 -4.95 14.79
CA GLY A 435 6.20 -5.29 16.10
C GLY A 435 6.65 -6.66 16.58
N ASP A 436 6.57 -7.68 15.73
CA ASP A 436 6.98 -9.05 16.04
C ASP A 436 8.49 -9.12 16.41
N GLU A 437 9.35 -8.43 15.64
CA GLU A 437 10.79 -8.34 15.97
C GLU A 437 11.05 -7.57 17.26
N PHE A 438 10.33 -6.47 17.50
CA PHE A 438 10.49 -5.67 18.72
C PHE A 438 10.05 -6.43 19.97
N GLU A 439 8.94 -7.19 19.90
CA GLU A 439 8.49 -8.05 21.00
C GLU A 439 9.54 -9.11 21.35
N GLU A 440 10.22 -9.66 20.35
CA GLU A 440 11.32 -10.62 20.56
C GLU A 440 12.56 -9.94 21.19
N VAL A 441 12.89 -8.71 20.79
CA VAL A 441 13.96 -7.91 21.40
C VAL A 441 13.67 -7.65 22.88
N VAL A 442 12.45 -7.19 23.20
CA VAL A 442 12.03 -6.94 24.59
C VAL A 442 12.11 -8.22 25.42
N SER A 443 11.65 -9.34 24.87
CA SER A 443 11.70 -10.64 25.55
C SER A 443 13.14 -11.11 25.80
N SER A 444 14.01 -10.96 24.80
CA SER A 444 15.44 -11.33 24.89
C SER A 444 16.20 -10.46 25.89
N TYR A 445 15.86 -9.17 25.96
CA TYR A 445 16.44 -8.25 26.92
C TYR A 445 16.10 -8.63 28.37
N ILE A 446 14.85 -9.04 28.63
CA ILE A 446 14.41 -9.48 29.97
C ILE A 446 15.17 -10.73 30.42
N VAL A 447 15.38 -11.70 29.51
CA VAL A 447 15.97 -13.00 29.86
C VAL A 447 17.49 -12.98 29.86
N GLN A 448 18.11 -12.42 28.83
CA GLN A 448 19.55 -12.54 28.55
C GLN A 448 20.30 -11.20 28.58
N ARG A 449 19.58 -10.08 28.76
CA ARG A 449 20.13 -8.71 28.57
C ARG A 449 20.76 -8.48 27.19
N ALA A 450 20.35 -9.29 26.21
CA ALA A 450 20.72 -9.07 24.82
C ALA A 450 19.78 -8.02 24.23
N ALA A 451 20.33 -6.86 23.85
CA ALA A 451 19.58 -5.76 23.25
C ALA A 451 19.49 -5.85 21.72
N THR A 452 20.15 -6.83 21.10
CA THR A 452 20.23 -7.00 19.66
C THR A 452 19.72 -8.38 19.26
N LEU A 453 18.78 -8.41 18.32
CA LEU A 453 18.21 -9.60 17.71
C LEU A 453 19.15 -10.14 16.62
N ASP A 454 19.52 -11.41 16.72
CA ASP A 454 20.41 -12.03 15.75
C ASP A 454 19.74 -12.19 14.36
N ALA A 455 20.56 -12.28 13.32
CA ALA A 455 20.07 -12.35 11.94
C ALA A 455 19.27 -13.63 11.64
N ALA A 456 19.57 -14.76 12.29
CA ALA A 456 18.86 -16.02 12.07
C ALA A 456 17.45 -15.98 12.66
N ARG A 457 17.29 -15.31 13.81
CA ARG A 457 16.01 -15.12 14.48
C ARG A 457 15.13 -14.14 13.71
N GLN A 458 15.69 -13.03 13.21
CA GLN A 458 15.00 -12.12 12.29
C GLN A 458 14.44 -12.89 11.07
N ASP A 459 15.30 -13.66 10.40
CA ASP A 459 14.93 -14.47 9.22
C ASP A 459 13.81 -15.46 9.54
N ALA A 460 13.92 -16.18 10.67
CA ALA A 460 12.89 -17.11 11.13
C ALA A 460 11.54 -16.44 11.43
N LEU A 461 11.55 -15.26 12.08
CA LEU A 461 10.33 -14.48 12.35
C LEU A 461 9.67 -14.04 11.06
N LEU A 462 10.46 -13.58 10.08
CA LEU A 462 9.94 -13.13 8.79
C LEU A 462 9.39 -14.29 7.95
N HIS A 463 9.98 -15.49 8.01
CA HIS A 463 9.41 -16.71 7.44
C HIS A 463 8.09 -17.11 8.12
N ALA A 464 8.00 -16.99 9.45
CA ALA A 464 6.78 -17.27 10.20
C ALA A 464 5.67 -16.27 9.82
N ALA A 465 6.00 -14.97 9.76
CA ALA A 465 5.07 -13.91 9.36
C ALA A 465 4.58 -14.09 7.91
N SER A 466 5.48 -14.49 7.00
CA SER A 466 5.16 -14.82 5.61
C SER A 466 4.19 -15.99 5.50
N THR A 467 4.46 -17.07 6.24
CA THR A 467 3.59 -18.25 6.31
C THR A 467 2.20 -17.91 6.87
N SER A 468 2.16 -17.12 7.95
CA SER A 468 0.90 -16.63 8.53
C SER A 468 0.12 -15.79 7.51
N PHE A 469 0.78 -14.82 6.87
CA PHE A 469 0.18 -13.97 5.85
C PHE A 469 -0.41 -14.77 4.68
N ARG A 470 0.33 -15.77 4.19
CA ARG A 470 -0.14 -16.69 3.15
C ARG A 470 -1.37 -17.49 3.60
N SER A 471 -1.40 -17.95 4.84
CA SER A 471 -2.49 -18.78 5.39
C SER A 471 -3.81 -18.01 5.57
N GLU A 472 -3.75 -16.68 5.71
CA GLU A 472 -4.93 -15.82 5.86
C GLU A 472 -5.62 -15.51 4.52
N ILE A 473 -4.92 -15.67 3.38
CA ILE A 473 -5.41 -15.28 2.05
C ILE A 473 -6.83 -15.83 1.74
N PRO A 474 -7.14 -17.12 1.99
CA PRO A 474 -8.46 -17.66 1.71
C PRO A 474 -9.61 -16.94 2.42
N ARG A 475 -9.34 -16.35 3.60
CA ARG A 475 -10.33 -15.64 4.42
C ARG A 475 -10.45 -14.16 4.07
N ARG A 476 -9.37 -13.56 3.54
CA ARG A 476 -9.27 -12.11 3.29
C ARG A 476 -9.78 -11.70 1.91
N ALA A 477 -9.52 -12.53 0.90
CA ALA A 477 -9.83 -12.18 -0.49
C ALA A 477 -11.10 -12.86 -0.99
N ARG A 478 -11.86 -12.16 -1.85
CA ARG A 478 -12.89 -12.81 -2.68
C ARG A 478 -12.23 -13.87 -3.55
N ASN A 479 -12.89 -15.02 -3.74
CA ASN A 479 -12.29 -16.19 -4.39
C ASN A 479 -10.96 -16.63 -3.74
N GLY A 480 -10.81 -16.45 -2.42
CA GLY A 480 -9.53 -16.54 -1.71
C GLY A 480 -8.73 -17.83 -1.92
N GLU A 481 -9.38 -18.99 -1.98
CA GLU A 481 -8.72 -20.27 -2.30
C GLU A 481 -8.05 -20.25 -3.69
N ARG A 482 -8.74 -19.70 -4.70
CA ARG A 482 -8.22 -19.55 -6.05
C ARG A 482 -7.10 -18.51 -6.12
N VAL A 483 -7.24 -17.41 -5.35
CA VAL A 483 -6.20 -16.39 -5.21
C VAL A 483 -4.93 -17.01 -4.63
N GLN A 484 -5.03 -17.71 -3.50
CA GLN A 484 -3.88 -18.39 -2.88
C GLN A 484 -3.23 -19.38 -3.85
N LYS A 485 -4.02 -20.23 -4.52
CA LYS A 485 -3.50 -21.20 -5.48
C LYS A 485 -2.79 -20.57 -6.69
N LEU A 486 -3.32 -19.45 -7.19
CA LEU A 486 -2.66 -18.70 -8.27
C LEU A 486 -1.34 -18.10 -7.77
N LEU A 487 -1.31 -17.48 -6.59
CA LEU A 487 -0.11 -16.89 -6.00
C LEU A 487 0.97 -17.95 -5.73
N ASP A 488 0.57 -19.13 -5.23
CA ASP A 488 1.49 -20.26 -5.04
C ASP A 488 2.11 -20.71 -6.35
N SER A 489 1.29 -20.78 -7.40
CA SER A 489 1.74 -21.16 -8.72
C SER A 489 2.73 -20.14 -9.29
N ILE A 490 2.45 -18.84 -9.13
CA ILE A 490 3.35 -17.76 -9.51
C ILE A 490 4.65 -17.85 -8.69
N GLY A 491 4.57 -18.03 -7.37
CA GLY A 491 5.73 -18.15 -6.49
C GLY A 491 6.63 -19.33 -6.83
N GLN A 492 6.07 -20.51 -7.05
CA GLN A 492 6.82 -21.70 -7.49
C GLN A 492 7.48 -21.50 -8.85
N TYR A 493 6.75 -20.89 -9.80
CA TYR A 493 7.30 -20.56 -11.11
C TYR A 493 8.45 -19.56 -11.02
N CYS A 494 8.29 -18.49 -10.23
CA CYS A 494 9.32 -17.51 -9.95
C CYS A 494 10.55 -18.15 -9.31
N ARG A 495 10.36 -19.03 -8.32
CA ARG A 495 11.45 -19.76 -7.64
C ARG A 495 12.24 -20.59 -8.64
N GLN A 496 11.56 -21.36 -9.48
CA GLN A 496 12.22 -22.15 -10.52
C GLN A 496 13.08 -21.26 -11.43
N ARG A 497 12.57 -20.11 -11.87
CA ARG A 497 13.30 -19.21 -12.77
C ARG A 497 14.47 -18.50 -12.10
N THR A 498 14.33 -18.17 -10.81
CA THR A 498 15.38 -17.52 -10.03
C THR A 498 16.58 -18.43 -9.84
N TYR A 499 16.36 -19.69 -9.47
CA TYR A 499 17.41 -20.66 -9.17
C TYR A 499 17.91 -21.46 -10.39
N GLU A 500 17.67 -20.99 -11.61
CA GLU A 500 18.36 -21.54 -12.78
C GLU A 500 19.89 -21.33 -12.61
N PRO A 501 20.75 -22.33 -12.87
CA PRO A 501 22.20 -22.23 -12.62
C PRO A 501 22.88 -21.04 -13.33
N THR A 502 22.32 -20.61 -14.46
CA THR A 502 22.81 -19.45 -15.22
C THR A 502 22.33 -18.10 -14.65
N ALA A 503 21.45 -18.10 -13.64
CA ALA A 503 20.77 -16.95 -13.07
C ALA A 503 20.39 -15.90 -14.15
N SER A 504 19.69 -16.31 -15.21
CA SER A 504 19.49 -15.47 -16.41
C SER A 504 18.66 -14.20 -16.18
N TYR A 505 18.10 -14.04 -14.98
CA TYR A 505 17.27 -12.93 -14.55
C TYR A 505 17.75 -12.46 -13.18
N ASP A 506 19.03 -12.09 -13.08
CA ASP A 506 19.61 -11.60 -11.84
C ASP A 506 18.95 -10.29 -11.37
N PRO A 507 18.72 -10.12 -10.05
CA PRO A 507 19.00 -11.07 -8.96
C PRO A 507 17.97 -12.19 -8.77
N GLY A 508 16.86 -12.16 -9.50
CA GLY A 508 15.84 -13.20 -9.52
C GLY A 508 14.52 -12.70 -10.11
N VAL A 509 13.59 -13.63 -10.36
CA VAL A 509 12.24 -13.36 -10.83
C VAL A 509 11.28 -13.30 -9.63
N THR A 510 10.51 -12.23 -9.51
CA THR A 510 9.56 -12.00 -8.39
C THR A 510 8.13 -11.70 -8.87
N GLY A 511 7.88 -11.83 -10.17
CA GLY A 511 6.57 -11.57 -10.76
C GLY A 511 6.38 -12.15 -12.15
N ILE A 512 5.20 -11.89 -12.70
CA ILE A 512 4.82 -12.24 -14.08
C ILE A 512 4.40 -10.98 -14.84
N ALA A 513 4.21 -11.10 -16.14
CA ALA A 513 3.63 -10.04 -16.95
C ALA A 513 2.59 -10.58 -17.92
N ILE A 514 1.50 -9.85 -18.11
CA ILE A 514 0.52 -10.06 -19.19
C ILE A 514 0.57 -8.88 -20.14
N SER A 515 0.26 -9.11 -21.42
CA SER A 515 0.28 -8.02 -22.39
C SER A 515 -0.81 -6.98 -22.07
N MET A 516 -0.62 -5.72 -22.46
CA MET A 516 -1.68 -4.71 -22.29
C MET A 516 -2.96 -5.08 -23.05
N ARG A 517 -2.83 -5.82 -24.16
CA ARG A 517 -3.97 -6.37 -24.92
C ARG A 517 -4.73 -7.47 -24.15
N ASP A 518 -4.00 -8.35 -23.47
CA ASP A 518 -4.61 -9.36 -22.61
C ASP A 518 -5.37 -8.70 -21.45
N ARG A 519 -4.77 -7.65 -20.86
CA ARG A 519 -5.44 -6.83 -19.85
C ARG A 519 -6.71 -6.17 -20.38
N GLU A 520 -6.68 -5.55 -21.56
CA GLU A 520 -7.88 -4.97 -22.20
C GLU A 520 -8.97 -6.03 -22.37
N SER A 521 -8.60 -7.24 -22.76
CA SER A 521 -9.54 -8.37 -22.88
C SER A 521 -10.16 -8.74 -21.53
N LEU A 522 -9.38 -8.71 -20.43
CA LEU A 522 -9.89 -8.93 -19.08
C LEU A 522 -10.77 -7.79 -18.54
N GLN A 523 -10.82 -6.64 -19.22
CA GLN A 523 -11.70 -5.51 -18.88
C GLN A 523 -12.97 -5.47 -19.74
N ASP A 524 -12.95 -6.11 -20.92
CA ASP A 524 -14.07 -6.11 -21.87
C ASP A 524 -15.18 -7.09 -21.44
N ARG A 525 -16.35 -6.54 -21.12
CA ARG A 525 -17.53 -7.32 -20.70
C ARG A 525 -18.00 -8.31 -21.76
N ASP A 526 -17.94 -7.96 -23.04
CA ASP A 526 -18.40 -8.83 -24.12
C ASP A 526 -17.44 -10.01 -24.30
N PHE A 527 -16.13 -9.75 -24.17
CA PHE A 527 -15.11 -10.79 -24.17
C PHE A 527 -15.31 -11.76 -23.00
N LEU A 528 -15.50 -11.23 -21.79
CA LEU A 528 -15.68 -12.05 -20.58
C LEU A 528 -16.96 -12.89 -20.61
N GLN A 529 -18.07 -12.36 -21.15
CA GLN A 529 -19.31 -13.13 -21.32
C GLN A 529 -19.13 -14.32 -22.26
N ARG A 530 -18.31 -14.18 -23.30
CA ARG A 530 -18.00 -15.27 -24.25
C ARG A 530 -16.96 -16.25 -23.70
N ASN A 531 -16.14 -15.84 -22.74
CA ASN A 531 -15.06 -16.64 -22.15
C ASN A 531 -15.15 -16.63 -20.61
N PRO A 532 -16.10 -17.37 -20.00
CA PRO A 532 -16.35 -17.34 -18.56
C PRO A 532 -15.13 -17.73 -17.70
N GLU A 533 -14.19 -18.52 -18.24
CA GLU A 533 -12.93 -18.87 -17.59
C GLU A 533 -12.07 -17.64 -17.29
N TYR A 534 -12.03 -16.67 -18.22
CA TYR A 534 -11.26 -15.45 -18.06
C TYR A 534 -11.98 -14.43 -17.19
N MET A 535 -13.31 -14.51 -17.08
CA MET A 535 -14.06 -13.71 -16.10
C MET A 535 -13.64 -14.08 -14.67
N THR A 536 -13.55 -15.38 -14.39
CA THR A 536 -13.05 -15.87 -13.10
C THR A 536 -11.60 -15.43 -12.86
N LEU A 537 -10.74 -15.52 -13.89
CA LEU A 537 -9.35 -15.10 -13.78
C LEU A 537 -9.25 -13.59 -13.49
N ALA A 538 -10.03 -12.76 -14.19
CA ALA A 538 -10.08 -11.31 -13.96
C ALA A 538 -10.48 -10.98 -12.51
N GLU A 539 -11.51 -11.64 -11.98
CA GLU A 539 -11.94 -11.49 -10.58
C GLU A 539 -10.82 -11.88 -9.60
N VAL A 540 -10.12 -12.99 -9.84
CA VAL A 540 -9.04 -13.47 -8.98
C VAL A 540 -7.83 -12.53 -9.02
N LEU A 541 -7.45 -12.04 -10.20
CA LEU A 541 -6.38 -11.04 -10.34
C LEU A 541 -6.75 -9.72 -9.66
N ALA A 542 -7.99 -9.23 -9.86
CA ALA A 542 -8.48 -8.03 -9.20
C ALA A 542 -8.49 -8.18 -7.67
N ALA A 543 -8.94 -9.33 -7.16
CA ALA A 543 -8.93 -9.63 -5.73
C ALA A 543 -7.49 -9.68 -5.15
N ALA A 544 -6.55 -10.25 -5.90
CA ALA A 544 -5.14 -10.28 -5.49
C ALA A 544 -4.52 -8.87 -5.44
N ILE A 545 -4.81 -8.01 -6.43
CA ILE A 545 -4.34 -6.62 -6.44
C ILE A 545 -4.99 -5.83 -5.29
N ALA A 546 -6.30 -5.97 -5.12
CA ALA A 546 -7.06 -5.23 -4.11
C ALA A 546 -6.60 -5.50 -2.67
N ASN A 547 -6.09 -6.70 -2.41
CA ASN A 547 -5.57 -7.13 -1.11
C ASN A 547 -4.05 -6.93 -0.96
N ASN A 548 -3.39 -6.18 -1.86
CA ASN A 548 -1.94 -6.00 -1.89
C ASN A 548 -1.16 -7.32 -1.97
N LEU A 549 -1.68 -8.35 -2.65
CA LEU A 549 -1.01 -9.64 -2.84
C LEU A 549 -0.22 -9.66 -4.16
N LEU A 550 -0.74 -8.96 -5.17
CA LEU A 550 -0.04 -8.63 -6.41
C LEU A 550 0.06 -7.12 -6.57
N GLU A 551 1.26 -6.66 -6.91
CA GLU A 551 1.54 -5.25 -7.14
C GLU A 551 1.63 -4.98 -8.66
N PRO A 552 0.66 -4.25 -9.24
CA PRO A 552 0.62 -3.98 -10.66
C PRO A 552 1.52 -2.79 -11.03
N ARG A 553 2.20 -2.92 -12.16
CA ARG A 553 2.86 -1.84 -12.89
C ARG A 553 2.41 -1.87 -14.34
N LEU A 554 1.67 -0.84 -14.73
CA LEU A 554 1.14 -0.68 -16.07
C LEU A 554 2.18 -0.10 -17.03
N ASP A 555 1.93 -0.31 -18.32
CA ASP A 555 2.67 0.30 -19.44
C ASP A 555 4.19 0.10 -19.36
N TYR A 556 4.63 -1.03 -18.79
CA TYR A 556 6.05 -1.35 -18.70
C TYR A 556 6.57 -1.73 -20.08
N LYS A 557 7.51 -0.93 -20.60
CA LYS A 557 8.05 -1.08 -21.96
C LYS A 557 9.29 -1.95 -21.99
N VAL A 558 9.21 -3.07 -22.72
CA VAL A 558 10.36 -3.96 -22.98
C VAL A 558 10.31 -4.42 -24.43
N LYS A 559 11.45 -4.32 -25.14
CA LYS A 559 11.62 -4.86 -26.51
C LYS A 559 10.49 -4.46 -27.47
N GLY A 560 10.04 -3.21 -27.39
CA GLY A 560 8.97 -2.68 -28.26
C GLY A 560 7.54 -3.10 -27.89
N SER A 561 7.35 -3.87 -26.83
CA SER A 561 6.03 -4.26 -26.30
C SER A 561 5.73 -3.61 -24.96
N THR A 562 4.44 -3.42 -24.65
CA THR A 562 3.94 -2.88 -23.38
C THR A 562 3.27 -3.97 -22.57
N TRP A 563 3.61 -4.01 -21.28
CA TRP A 563 3.20 -5.07 -20.37
C TRP A 563 2.59 -4.51 -19.10
N MET A 564 1.60 -5.23 -18.57
CA MET A 564 1.18 -5.13 -17.18
C MET A 564 2.03 -6.14 -16.38
N VAL A 565 2.99 -5.62 -15.62
CA VAL A 565 3.81 -6.43 -14.70
C VAL A 565 3.04 -6.61 -13.38
N LEU A 566 2.98 -7.83 -12.89
CA LEU A 566 2.34 -8.23 -11.64
C LEU A 566 3.42 -8.84 -10.73
N ASN A 567 3.92 -8.04 -9.80
CA ASN A 567 4.92 -8.47 -8.82
C ASN A 567 4.24 -9.10 -7.62
N LEU A 568 4.82 -10.16 -7.06
CA LEU A 568 4.38 -10.66 -5.75
C LEU A 568 4.65 -9.60 -4.68
N ASN A 569 3.74 -9.49 -3.72
CA ASN A 569 4.02 -8.85 -2.43
C ASN A 569 5.31 -9.46 -1.88
N ARG A 570 6.22 -8.59 -1.42
CA ARG A 570 7.56 -8.96 -0.96
C ARG A 570 7.53 -9.92 0.23
N LEU A 571 6.50 -9.84 1.08
CA LEU A 571 6.33 -10.80 2.16
C LEU A 571 5.97 -12.20 1.64
N LEU A 572 5.26 -12.33 0.51
CA LEU A 572 5.02 -13.63 -0.13
C LEU A 572 6.28 -14.19 -0.78
N CYS A 573 7.21 -13.35 -1.24
CA CYS A 573 8.50 -13.81 -1.78
C CYS A 573 9.26 -14.69 -0.78
N VAL A 574 9.14 -14.41 0.52
CA VAL A 574 9.81 -15.17 1.60
C VAL A 574 9.36 -16.64 1.65
N ASN A 575 8.09 -16.95 1.34
CA ASN A 575 7.63 -18.35 1.27
C ASN A 575 8.31 -19.18 0.18
N PHE A 576 8.92 -18.51 -0.81
CA PHE A 576 9.49 -19.14 -1.99
C PHE A 576 11.00 -18.89 -2.12
N ASP A 577 11.64 -18.40 -1.06
CA ASP A 577 13.06 -18.03 -1.04
C ASP A 577 13.42 -17.04 -2.17
N LEU A 578 12.54 -16.08 -2.46
CA LEU A 578 12.73 -15.13 -3.55
C LEU A 578 13.40 -13.83 -3.06
N PRO A 579 14.16 -13.15 -3.93
CA PRO A 579 14.74 -11.85 -3.59
C PRO A 579 13.67 -10.77 -3.49
N LEU A 580 14.00 -9.64 -2.89
CA LEU A 580 13.04 -8.57 -2.58
C LEU A 580 13.05 -7.42 -3.60
N HIS A 581 13.94 -7.41 -4.60
CA HIS A 581 14.04 -6.33 -5.58
C HIS A 581 12.89 -6.33 -6.59
N TYR A 582 12.47 -5.14 -7.02
CA TYR A 582 11.50 -4.98 -8.10
C TYR A 582 12.23 -4.96 -9.44
N GLY A 583 11.93 -5.89 -10.36
CA GLY A 583 12.49 -5.85 -11.72
C GLY A 583 12.48 -7.17 -12.49
N GLY A 584 12.59 -8.32 -11.81
CA GLY A 584 12.56 -9.61 -12.48
C GLY A 584 11.14 -10.12 -12.67
N PHE A 585 10.70 -10.27 -13.92
CA PHE A 585 9.42 -10.87 -14.26
C PHE A 585 9.51 -11.71 -15.54
N LYS A 586 8.45 -12.47 -15.79
CA LYS A 586 8.30 -13.29 -16.99
C LYS A 586 6.91 -13.16 -17.60
N GLU A 587 6.88 -12.97 -18.90
CA GLU A 587 5.66 -12.93 -19.71
C GLU A 587 4.91 -14.25 -19.59
N GLN A 588 3.59 -14.19 -19.41
CA GLN A 588 2.68 -15.33 -19.31
C GLN A 588 1.41 -15.07 -20.12
N HIS A 589 0.82 -16.14 -20.65
CA HIS A 589 -0.47 -16.06 -21.33
C HIS A 589 -1.62 -16.25 -20.34
N LEU A 590 -2.79 -15.63 -20.62
CA LEU A 590 -3.99 -15.78 -19.80
C LEU A 590 -4.39 -17.25 -19.58
N ARG A 591 -4.22 -18.08 -20.61
CA ARG A 591 -4.48 -19.52 -20.53
C ARG A 591 -3.63 -20.22 -19.46
N ASP A 592 -2.35 -19.88 -19.38
CA ASP A 592 -1.44 -20.49 -18.40
C ASP A 592 -1.83 -20.05 -16.98
N LEU A 593 -2.16 -18.77 -16.80
CA LEU A 593 -2.61 -18.25 -15.49
C LEU A 593 -3.92 -18.88 -15.04
N TYR A 594 -4.88 -19.05 -15.95
CA TYR A 594 -6.11 -19.79 -15.66
C TYR A 594 -5.82 -21.24 -15.24
N LEU A 595 -4.91 -21.92 -15.94
CA LEU A 595 -4.51 -23.29 -15.60
C LEU A 595 -3.80 -23.36 -14.23
N TRP A 596 -2.97 -22.38 -13.90
CA TRP A 596 -2.28 -22.28 -12.61
C TRP A 596 -3.27 -22.07 -11.47
N MET A 597 -4.23 -21.17 -11.65
CA MET A 597 -5.31 -20.94 -10.68
C MET A 597 -6.16 -22.21 -10.43
N THR A 598 -6.38 -23.04 -11.46
CA THR A 598 -7.28 -24.21 -11.36
C THR A 598 -6.57 -25.50 -10.94
N THR A 599 -5.40 -25.78 -11.52
CA THR A 599 -4.68 -27.04 -11.34
C THR A 599 -3.33 -26.90 -10.64
N GLY A 600 -2.86 -25.67 -10.41
CA GLY A 600 -1.55 -25.39 -9.84
C GLY A 600 -0.46 -25.32 -10.91
N TYR A 601 0.68 -24.74 -10.54
CA TYR A 601 1.87 -24.77 -11.38
C TYR A 601 2.41 -26.20 -11.49
N LYS A 602 2.65 -26.65 -12.73
CA LYS A 602 3.35 -27.90 -13.01
C LYS A 602 4.64 -27.56 -13.73
N HIS A 603 5.75 -27.97 -13.14
CA HIS A 603 7.06 -27.85 -13.75
C HIS A 603 7.06 -28.60 -15.09
N LYS A 604 7.11 -27.86 -16.20
CA LYS A 604 7.48 -28.47 -17.48
C LYS A 604 8.96 -28.87 -17.34
N ALA A 605 9.23 -30.15 -17.11
CA ALA A 605 10.59 -30.66 -17.22
C ALA A 605 11.15 -30.16 -18.56
N ALA A 606 12.25 -29.41 -18.52
CA ALA A 606 13.01 -29.16 -19.73
C ALA A 606 13.34 -30.55 -20.29
N LEU A 607 12.92 -30.84 -21.52
CA LEU A 607 13.48 -31.94 -22.28
C LEU A 607 15.00 -31.71 -22.25
N VAL A 608 15.69 -32.58 -21.52
CA VAL A 608 17.15 -32.60 -21.35
C VAL A 608 17.81 -32.70 -22.70
#